data_AF-A0A227J818-F1
#
_entry.id   AF-A0A227J818-F1
#
_cell.length_a   1.000
_cell.length_b   1.000
_cell.length_c   1.000
_cell.angle_alpha   90.00
_cell.angle_beta   90.00
_cell.angle_gamma   90.00
#
_symmetry.space_group_name_H-M   'P 1'
#
loop_
_entity.id
_entity.type
_entity.pdbx_description
1 polymer ?
#
loop_
_entity_poly.entity_id
_entity_poly.type
_entity_poly.pdbx_seq_one_letter_code
_entity_poly.pdbx_strand_id
1 'polypeptide(L)' 'MIGLIGRKVGMTRVFTEEGVSIPVTVVEVEANRVSQVKTLETDGYAAIQVTAGSKKANRVNKAEAGHFAKAGVEAGRGL' A
#
# COMPACT_ATOMS: atom_id res chain seq x y z
N MET A 1 12.14 -3.61 -9.80
CA MET A 1 11.70 -3.93 -8.43
C MET A 1 10.45 -3.13 -8.15
N ILE A 2 9.40 -3.73 -7.59
CA ILE A 2 8.14 -3.05 -7.26
C ILE A 2 8.18 -2.50 -5.83
N GLY A 3 7.56 -1.34 -5.60
CA GLY A 3 7.44 -0.74 -4.26
C GLY A 3 6.25 -1.30 -3.48
N LEU A 4 6.26 -1.07 -2.15
CA LEU A 4 5.16 -1.40 -1.25
C LEU A 4 4.68 -0.15 -0.51
N ILE A 5 3.39 -0.07 -0.25
CA ILE A 5 2.81 0.94 0.63
C ILE A 5 2.87 0.41 2.06
N GLY A 6 3.50 1.17 2.94
CA GLY A 6 3.55 0.93 4.38
C GLY A 6 3.14 2.17 5.17
N ARG A 7 2.77 1.96 6.43
CA ARG A 7 2.42 3.01 7.39
C ARG A 7 3.55 3.18 8.40
N LYS A 8 4.00 4.42 8.62
CA LYS A 8 4.93 4.72 9.72
C LYS A 8 4.23 4.44 11.05
N VAL A 9 4.78 3.49 11.81
CA VAL A 9 4.30 3.15 13.16
C VAL A 9 4.96 4.03 14.20
N GLY A 10 6.27 4.27 14.05
CA GLY A 10 7.05 5.03 15.00
C GLY A 10 8.54 4.84 14.82
N MET A 11 9.30 5.26 15.82
CA MET A 11 10.75 5.09 15.87
C MET A 11 11.13 4.36 17.15
N THR A 12 12.12 3.49 17.06
CA THR A 12 12.70 2.78 18.20
C THR A 12 14.21 2.64 17.99
N ARG A 13 14.89 1.89 18.86
CA ARG A 13 16.29 1.51 18.68
C ARG A 13 16.44 0.00 18.74
N VAL A 14 17.39 -0.51 17.96
CA VAL A 14 17.83 -1.91 18.03
C VAL A 14 19.26 -1.91 18.57
N PHE A 15 19.51 -2.74 19.57
CA PHE A 15 20.87 -2.99 20.05
C PHE A 15 21.46 -4.15 19.25
N THR A 16 22.64 -3.92 18.70
CA THR A 16 23.44 -4.97 18.05
C THR A 16 24.15 -5.81 19.12
N GLU A 17 24.65 -6.98 18.73
CA GLU A 17 25.42 -7.87 19.60
C GLU A 17 26.69 -7.21 20.16
N GLU A 18 27.24 -6.23 19.42
CA GLU A 18 28.41 -5.42 19.82
C GLU A 18 28.04 -4.26 20.77
N GLY A 19 26.77 -4.14 21.17
CA GLY A 19 26.29 -3.11 22.10
C GLY A 19 25.95 -1.76 21.45
N VAL A 20 26.05 -1.63 20.12
CA VAL A 20 25.70 -0.39 19.41
C VAL A 20 24.18 -0.22 19.32
N SER A 21 23.68 0.97 19.67
CA SER A 21 22.27 1.36 19.59
C SER A 21 21.97 2.04 18.25
N ILE A 22 21.23 1.37 17.35
CA ILE A 22 20.86 1.91 16.04
C ILE A 22 19.41 2.42 16.07
N PRO A 23 19.16 3.72 15.80
CA PRO A 23 17.80 4.23 15.67
C PRO A 23 17.16 3.73 14.37
N VAL A 24 15.92 3.25 14.47
CA VAL A 24 15.17 2.68 13.34
C VAL A 24 13.76 3.25 13.28
N THR A 25 13.20 3.33 12.07
CA THR A 25 11.78 3.62 11.86
C THR A 25 11.05 2.31 11.60
N VAL A 26 9.99 2.06 12.37
CA VAL A 26 9.12 0.91 12.17
C VAL A 26 8.08 1.28 11.12
N VAL A 27 8.04 0.51 10.03
CA VAL A 27 7.05 0.62 8.95
C VAL A 27 6.21 -0.65 8.95
N GLU A 28 4.92 -0.51 9.20
CA GLU A 28 3.95 -1.60 9.10
C GLU A 28 3.50 -1.73 7.64
N VAL A 29 3.63 -2.95 7.11
CA VAL A 29 3.20 -3.28 5.75
C VAL A 29 2.05 -4.26 5.85
N GLU A 30 0.84 -3.76 5.61
CA GLU A 30 -0.35 -4.60 5.43
C GLU A 30 -0.38 -5.17 4.01
N ALA A 31 -1.32 -6.07 3.72
CA ALA A 31 -1.46 -6.65 2.38
C ALA A 31 -1.66 -5.55 1.31
N ASN A 32 -0.73 -5.50 0.37
CA ASN A 32 -0.76 -4.60 -0.78
C ASN A 32 -1.45 -5.32 -1.95
N ARG A 33 -2.61 -4.82 -2.37
CA ARG A 33 -3.45 -5.45 -3.39
C ARG A 33 -3.39 -4.63 -4.67
N VAL A 34 -3.19 -5.29 -5.81
CA VAL A 34 -3.13 -4.62 -7.11
C VAL A 34 -4.55 -4.22 -7.54
N SER A 35 -4.80 -2.92 -7.68
CA SER A 35 -6.10 -2.40 -8.14
C SER A 35 -6.13 -2.10 -9.65
N GLN A 36 -4.97 -1.86 -10.27
CA GLN A 36 -4.87 -1.64 -11.71
C GLN A 36 -3.46 -1.98 -12.20
N VAL A 37 -3.38 -2.57 -13.38
CA VAL A 37 -2.14 -2.68 -14.16
C VAL A 37 -2.24 -1.70 -15.31
N LYS A 38 -1.28 -0.78 -15.41
CA LYS A 38 -1.20 0.23 -16.46
C LYS A 38 -0.21 -0.22 -17.52
N THR A 39 -0.61 -0.06 -18.77
CA THR A 39 0.16 -0.51 -19.94
C THR A 39 0.46 0.66 -20.86
N LEU A 40 1.45 0.50 -21.75
CA LEU A 40 1.82 1.54 -22.70
C LEU A 40 0.65 1.85 -23.66
N GLU A 41 -0.11 0.83 -24.06
CA GLU A 41 -1.20 0.95 -25.01
C GLU A 41 -2.41 1.70 -24.44
N THR A 42 -2.72 1.50 -23.16
CA THR A 42 -3.91 2.08 -22.52
C THR A 42 -3.64 3.36 -21.75
N ASP A 43 -2.47 3.47 -21.13
CA ASP A 43 -2.16 4.54 -20.16
C ASP A 43 -0.93 5.38 -20.58
N GLY A 44 -0.19 4.97 -21.61
CA GLY A 44 1.02 5.66 -22.08
C GLY A 44 2.27 5.41 -21.24
N TYR A 45 2.20 4.54 -20.22
CA TYR A 45 3.34 4.13 -19.40
C TYR A 45 3.06 2.79 -18.69
N ALA A 46 4.13 2.08 -18.33
CA ALA A 46 4.05 0.85 -17.54
C ALA A 46 4.07 1.17 -16.03
N ALA A 47 3.01 0.78 -15.31
CA ALA A 47 2.96 0.91 -13.85
C ALA A 47 1.96 -0.06 -13.23
N ILE A 48 2.08 -0.25 -11.91
CA ILE A 48 1.06 -0.94 -11.11
C ILE A 48 0.47 0.05 -10.10
N GLN A 49 -0.85 -0.01 -9.93
CA GLN A 49 -1.54 0.67 -8.85
C GLN A 49 -1.83 -0.32 -7.74
N VAL A 50 -1.55 0.07 -6.50
CA VAL A 50 -1.72 -0.77 -5.32
C VAL A 50 -2.52 -0.06 -4.25
N THR A 51 -3.39 -0.80 -3.56
CA THR A 51 -4.14 -0.34 -2.40
C THR A 51 -3.75 -1.13 -1.16
N ALA A 52 -3.76 -0.47 0.00
CA ALA A 52 -3.39 -1.06 1.28
C ALA A 52 -4.38 -0.68 2.39
N GLY A 53 -4.46 -1.55 3.40
CA GLY A 53 -5.39 -1.46 4.52
C GLY A 53 -6.85 -1.56 4.11
N SER A 54 -7.76 -1.15 4.98
CA SER A 54 -9.20 -1.25 4.75
C SER A 54 -9.92 0.08 4.98
N LYS A 55 -10.97 0.32 4.17
CA LYS A 55 -11.89 1.45 4.28
C LYS A 55 -13.31 0.91 4.40
N LYS A 56 -14.08 1.39 5.39
CA LYS A 56 -15.46 0.96 5.61
C LYS A 56 -16.31 1.26 4.36
N ALA A 57 -17.17 0.32 3.97
CA ALA A 57 -17.98 0.42 2.74
C ALA A 57 -18.79 1.73 2.64
N ASN A 58 -19.38 2.19 3.75
CA ASN A 58 -20.14 3.44 3.79
C ASN A 58 -19.29 4.73 3.63
N ARG A 59 -17.96 4.61 3.66
CA ARG A 59 -17.00 5.71 3.42
C ARG A 59 -16.35 5.64 2.04
N VAL A 60 -16.65 4.60 1.26
CA VAL A 60 -16.17 4.44 -0.11
C VAL A 60 -17.21 5.06 -1.05
N ASN A 61 -16.79 5.98 -1.92
CA ASN A 61 -17.72 6.55 -2.88
C ASN A 61 -18.02 5.54 -4.01
N LYS A 62 -19.09 5.77 -4.79
CA LYS A 62 -19.52 4.80 -5.82
C LYS A 62 -18.47 4.56 -6.91
N ALA A 63 -17.68 5.57 -7.27
CA ALA A 63 -16.63 5.46 -8.27
C ALA A 63 -15.46 4.58 -7.76
N GLU A 64 -14.97 4.83 -6.55
CA GLU A 64 -13.97 4.01 -5.87
C GLU A 64 -14.44 2.55 -5.74
N ALA A 65 -15.70 2.35 -5.33
CA ALA A 65 -16.28 1.02 -5.17
C ALA A 65 -16.30 0.25 -6.50
N GLY A 66 -16.70 0.91 -7.60
CA GLY A 66 -16.68 0.30 -8.94
C GLY A 66 -15.26 -0.06 -9.39
N HIS A 67 -14.28 0.79 -9.09
CA HIS A 67 -12.87 0.53 -9.40
C HIS A 67 -12.33 -0.70 -8.67
N PHE A 68 -12.55 -0.78 -7.35
CA PHE A 68 -12.13 -1.94 -6.55
C PHE A 68 -12.87 -3.23 -6.94
N ALA A 69 -14.16 -3.14 -7.25
CA ALA A 69 -14.95 -4.27 -7.72
C ALA A 69 -14.46 -4.82 -9.07
N LYS A 70 -14.09 -3.94 -10.02
CA LYS A 70 -13.50 -4.34 -11.31
C LYS A 70 -12.21 -5.14 -11.13
N ALA A 71 -11.41 -4.77 -10.13
CA ALA A 71 -10.16 -5.45 -9.80
C ALA A 71 -10.34 -6.68 -8.89
N GLY A 72 -11.53 -6.91 -8.33
CA GLY A 72 -11.80 -8.01 -7.41
C GLY A 72 -11.09 -7.89 -6.06
N VAL A 73 -10.79 -6.67 -5.61
CA VAL A 73 -10.09 -6.40 -4.35
C VAL A 73 -10.98 -5.60 -3.40
N GLU A 74 -10.76 -5.71 -2.09
CA GLU A 74 -11.50 -4.86 -1.14
C GLU A 74 -10.94 -3.44 -1.13
N ALA A 75 -11.79 -2.48 -0.77
CA ALA A 75 -11.43 -1.08 -0.70
C ALA A 75 -10.39 -0.80 0.40
N GLY A 76 -9.23 -0.29 0.00
CA GLY A 76 -8.22 0.19 0.94
C GLY A 76 -8.35 1.66 1.28
N ARG A 77 -7.43 2.15 2.13
CA ARG A 77 -7.45 3.54 2.63
C ARG A 77 -7.03 4.56 1.56
N GLY A 78 -6.47 4.09 0.44
CA GLY A 78 -6.03 4.90 -0.69
C GLY A 78 -5.79 4.06 -1.93
N LEU A 79 -5.41 4.73 -3.01
CA LEU A 79 -5.12 4.20 -4.35
C LEU A 79 -3.75 4.70 -4.82
#